data_AF-A0A965B1J5-F1
#
_entry.id   AF-A0A965B1J5-F1
#
_cell.length_a   1.000
_cell.length_b   1.000
_cell.length_c   1.000
_cell.angle_alpha   90.00
_cell.angle_beta   90.00
_cell.angle_gamma   90.00
#
_symmetry.space_group_name_H-M   'P 1'
#
loop_
_entity.id
_entity.type
_entity.pdbx_description
1 polymer ?
#
loop_
_entity_poly.entity_id
_entity_poly.type
_entity_poly.pdbx_seq_one_letter_code
_entity_poly.pdbx_strand_id
1 'polypeptide(L)' 'MIPGLTDARWFNELGIKTYGFAPVKLSSEVVFNKLFHGDDERIPVDGFTWGVETFIDALLSFAAGSEVQWR' A
#
# COMPACT_ATOMS: atom_id res chain seq x y z
N MET A 1 -10.31 0.04 0.60
CA MET A 1 -10.09 1.45 0.19
C MET A 1 -10.18 2.31 1.45
N ILE A 2 -9.18 3.13 1.73
CA ILE A 2 -9.18 4.01 2.90
C ILE A 2 -10.08 5.21 2.57
N PRO A 3 -11.13 5.50 3.37
CA PRO A 3 -11.97 6.67 3.15
C PRO A 3 -11.14 7.93 3.43
N GLY A 4 -11.05 8.84 2.45
CA GLY A 4 -10.25 10.06 2.57
C GLY A 4 -9.81 10.62 1.23
N LEU A 5 -9.05 11.72 1.29
CA LEU A 5 -8.35 12.31 0.14
C LEU A 5 -6.91 11.81 0.11
N THR A 6 -6.36 11.63 -1.08
CA THR A 6 -4.93 11.35 -1.29
C THR A 6 -4.39 12.32 -2.34
N ASP A 7 -3.07 12.43 -2.43
CA ASP A 7 -2.41 13.26 -3.45
C ASP A 7 -2.77 12.85 -4.88
N ALA A 8 -3.23 11.61 -5.07
CA ALA A 8 -3.76 11.10 -6.33
C ALA A 8 -4.86 11.99 -6.93
N ARG A 9 -5.66 12.66 -6.09
CA ARG A 9 -6.67 13.62 -6.56
C ARG A 9 -6.07 14.65 -7.51
N TRP A 10 -4.94 15.24 -7.12
CA TRP A 10 -4.28 16.30 -7.88
C TRP A 10 -3.49 15.75 -9.07
N PHE A 11 -2.87 14.57 -8.92
CA PHE A 11 -2.16 13.92 -10.04
C PHE A 11 -3.10 13.46 -11.16
N ASN A 12 -4.31 13.04 -10.83
CA ASN A 12 -5.31 12.65 -11.82
C ASN A 12 -5.73 13.84 -12.71
N GLU A 13 -5.75 15.07 -12.17
CA GLU A 13 -6.04 16.29 -12.96
C GLU A 13 -4.95 16.54 -14.03
N LEU A 14 -3.73 16.05 -13.80
CA LEU A 14 -2.62 16.13 -14.76
C LEU A 14 -2.57 14.94 -15.74
N GLY A 15 -3.54 14.01 -15.67
CA GLY A 15 -3.57 12.80 -16.50
C GLY A 15 -2.60 11.70 -16.06
N ILE A 16 -2.00 11.82 -14.87
CA ILE A 16 -1.08 10.81 -14.33
C ILE A 16 -1.89 9.69 -13.69
N LYS A 17 -1.68 8.45 -14.13
CA LYS A 17 -2.30 7.27 -13.52
C LYS A 17 -1.68 7.03 -12.14
N THR A 18 -2.52 6.89 -11.13
CA THR A 18 -2.11 6.68 -9.74
C THR A 18 -2.78 5.45 -9.16
N TYR A 19 -2.09 4.82 -8.20
CA TYR A 19 -2.56 3.63 -7.49
C TYR A 19 -2.36 3.85 -5.99
N GLY A 20 -3.41 3.65 -5.20
CA GLY A 20 -3.33 3.70 -3.75
C GLY A 20 -2.96 2.34 -3.19
N PHE A 21 -1.80 2.25 -2.53
CA PHE A 21 -1.29 1.04 -1.91
C PHE A 21 -0.50 1.40 -0.65
N ALA A 22 -0.69 0.62 0.42
CA ALA A 22 0.11 0.70 1.63
C ALA A 22 0.75 -0.68 1.85
N PRO A 23 2.09 -0.79 1.88
CA PRO A 23 2.80 -2.07 2.02
C PRO A 23 2.76 -2.57 3.47
N VAL A 24 1.57 -2.96 3.95
CA VAL A 24 1.40 -3.54 5.28
C VAL A 24 0.40 -4.68 5.20
N LYS A 25 0.84 -5.89 5.58
CA LYS A 25 -0.06 -7.01 5.80
C LYS A 25 -0.59 -6.97 7.22
N LEU A 26 -1.92 -6.90 7.35
CA LEU A 26 -2.60 -6.90 8.63
C LEU A 26 -3.27 -8.25 8.86
N SER A 27 -3.27 -8.74 10.10
CA SER A 27 -4.09 -9.90 10.47
C SER A 27 -5.57 -9.51 10.47
N SER A 28 -6.46 -10.51 10.41
CA SER A 28 -7.91 -10.31 10.47
C SER A 28 -8.40 -9.71 11.80
N GLU A 29 -7.57 -9.74 12.83
CA GLU A 29 -7.88 -9.21 14.16
C GLU A 29 -7.58 -7.71 14.26
N VAL A 30 -6.81 -7.15 13.32
CA VAL A 30 -6.45 -5.73 13.33
C VAL A 30 -7.58 -4.89 12.74
N VAL A 31 -8.15 -4.03 13.57
CA VAL A 31 -9.20 -3.08 13.17
C VAL A 31 -8.53 -1.81 12.61
N PHE A 32 -8.10 -1.88 11.34
CA PHE A 32 -7.28 -0.84 10.70
C PHE A 32 -7.82 0.58 10.82
N ASN A 33 -9.15 0.77 10.73
CA ASN A 33 -9.77 2.09 10.80
C ASN A 33 -9.77 2.74 12.19
N LYS A 34 -9.36 2.02 13.23
CA LYS A 34 -9.12 2.59 14.56
C LYS A 34 -7.66 3.01 14.76
N LEU A 35 -6.77 2.63 13.84
CA LEU A 35 -5.34 2.84 13.98
C LEU A 35 -4.86 4.08 13.24
N PHE A 36 -5.26 4.27 11.97
CA PHE A 36 -4.80 5.44 11.22
C PHE A 36 -5.29 6.74 11.87
N HIS A 37 -4.36 7.68 12.10
CA HIS A 37 -4.60 8.95 12.81
C HIS A 37 -5.04 8.81 14.29
N GLY A 38 -4.86 7.64 14.91
CA GLY A 38 -5.15 7.42 16.34
C GLY A 38 -3.91 7.57 17.23
N ASP A 39 -4.11 7.73 18.54
CA ASP A 39 -3.02 7.89 19.51
C ASP A 39 -2.10 6.65 19.59
N ASP A 40 -2.63 5.46 19.29
CA ASP A 40 -1.94 4.17 19.32
C ASP A 40 -1.79 3.57 17.91
N GLU A 41 -1.54 4.45 16.92
CA GLU A 41 -1.25 4.06 15.55
C GLU A 41 -0.03 3.13 15.51
N ARG A 42 -0.22 1.93 14.98
CA ARG A 42 0.84 0.92 14.87
C ARG A 42 0.54 -0.09 13.79
N ILE A 43 1.57 -0.83 13.41
CA ILE A 43 1.49 -1.93 12.46
C ILE A 43 2.35 -3.11 12.96
N PRO A 44 2.04 -4.36 12.57
CA PRO A 44 2.91 -5.50 12.82
C PRO A 44 4.23 -5.40 12.06
N VAL A 45 5.35 -5.73 12.71
CA VAL A 45 6.70 -5.64 12.10
C VAL A 45 6.88 -6.66 10.97
N ASP A 46 6.37 -7.87 11.17
CA ASP A 46 6.32 -8.92 10.16
C ASP A 46 5.46 -8.50 8.95
N GLY A 47 4.31 -7.86 9.23
CA GLY A 47 3.42 -7.30 8.21
C GLY A 47 4.06 -6.17 7.39
N PHE A 48 4.86 -5.32 8.03
CA PHE A 48 5.65 -4.29 7.36
C PHE A 48 6.76 -4.90 6.48
N THR A 49 7.50 -5.87 7.02
CA THR A 49 8.59 -6.54 6.30
C THR A 49 8.08 -7.20 5.02
N TRP A 50 6.99 -7.97 5.12
CA TRP A 50 6.32 -8.57 3.95
C TRP A 50 5.88 -7.52 2.93
N GLY A 51 5.39 -6.37 3.40
CA GLY A 51 4.95 -5.30 2.53
C GLY A 51 6.09 -4.67 1.75
N VAL A 52 7.25 -4.47 2.38
CA VAL A 52 8.46 -3.94 1.71
C VAL A 52 8.92 -4.89 0.61
N GLU A 53 8.98 -6.19 0.90
CA GLU A 53 9.32 -7.22 -0.09
C GLU A 53 8.35 -7.18 -1.28
N THR A 54 7.04 -7.15 -0.99
CA THR A 54 5.99 -7.07 -2.01
C THR A 54 6.11 -5.81 -2.88
N PHE A 55 6.44 -4.66 -2.27
CA PHE A 55 6.63 -3.42 -3.01
C PHE A 55 7.84 -3.46 -3.93
N ILE A 56 8.95 -4.03 -3.46
CA ILE A 56 10.17 -4.22 -4.26
C ILE A 56 9.87 -5.14 -5.45
N ASP A 57 9.21 -6.26 -5.22
CA ASP A 57 8.84 -7.21 -6.28
C ASP A 57 7.95 -6.56 -7.33
N ALA A 58 6.93 -5.81 -6.91
CA ALA A 58 6.03 -5.09 -7.82
C ALA A 58 6.78 -4.02 -8.64
N LEU A 59 7.66 -3.26 -8.00
CA LEU A 59 8.45 -2.21 -8.65
C LEU A 59 9.41 -2.78 -9.69
N LEU A 60 10.17 -3.82 -9.33
CA LEU A 60 11.12 -4.47 -10.23
C LEU A 60 10.41 -5.14 -11.40
N SER A 61 9.29 -5.81 -11.16
CA SER A 61 8.50 -6.44 -12.21
C SER A 61 7.95 -5.41 -13.20
N PHE A 62 7.42 -4.29 -12.69
CA PHE A 62 6.94 -3.18 -13.50
C PHE A 62 8.07 -2.58 -14.34
N ALA A 63 9.22 -2.31 -13.74
CA ALA A 63 10.38 -1.72 -14.42
C ALA A 63 10.96 -2.65 -15.51
N ALA A 64 10.92 -3.96 -15.29
CA ALA A 64 11.39 -4.95 -16.25
C ALA A 64 10.39 -5.23 -17.39
N GLY A 65 9.17 -4.67 -17.35
CA GLY A 65 8.12 -4.94 -18.35
C GLY A 65 7.59 -6.38 -18.31
N SER A 66 7.87 -7.09 -17.21
CA SER A 66 7.47 -8.49 -17.02
C SER A 66 6.06 -8.58 -16.47
N GLU A 67 5.32 -9.60 -16.91
CA GLU A 67 4.04 -9.96 -16.29
C GLU A 67 4.30 -10.50 -14.88
N VAL A 68 3.76 -9.84 -13.85
CA VAL A 68 3.93 -10.26 -12.46
C VAL A 68 3.27 -11.63 -12.26
N GLN A 69 4.08 -12.67 -12.00
CA GLN A 69 3.58 -13.99 -11.63
C GLN A 69 3.33 -14.02 -10.13
N TRP A 70 2.09 -13.73 -9.72
CA TRP A 70 1.67 -13.83 -8.33
C TRP A 70 1.67 -15.30 -7.88
N ARG A 71 2.26 -15.59 -6.72
CA ARG A 71 2.18 -16.90 -6.04
C ARG A 71 0.95 -17.00 -5.16
#